data_AF-A0A968SYW0-F1
#
_entry.id   AF-A0A968SYW0-F1
#
_cell.length_a   1.000
_cell.length_b   1.000
_cell.length_c   1.000
_cell.angle_alpha   90.00
_cell.angle_beta   90.00
_cell.angle_gamma   90.00
#
_symmetry.space_group_name_H-M   'P 1'
#
loop_
_entity.id
_entity.type
_entity.pdbx_description
1 polymer ?
#
loop_
_entity_poly.entity_id
_entity_poly.type
_entity_poly.pdbx_seq_one_letter_code
_entity_poly.pdbx_strand_id
1 'polypeptide(L)'
;MEEAPNPIPPILAVTGTVTFDLPVVDHDHVDFWVEHLSGRGREHFARWLSRSTRYVPLFWEKLQEYDLPKDLVFLAMVESGFSTSAYSWAHAAGPWQFMSLHRAAIRASDRLLGRRAARLRARE
;
A
#
# COMPACT_ATOMS: atom_id res chain seq x y z
N MET A 1 -3.63 35.94 -1.61
CA MET A 1 -4.66 35.56 -2.60
C MET A 1 -4.01 34.48 -3.45
N GLU A 2 -4.15 33.24 -3.01
CA GLU A 2 -3.84 32.06 -3.81
C GLU A 2 -4.98 31.08 -3.51
N GLU A 3 -5.85 30.95 -4.51
CA GLU A 3 -7.11 30.23 -4.46
C GLU A 3 -6.80 28.74 -4.73
N ALA A 4 -7.25 27.88 -3.82
CA ALA A 4 -6.90 26.45 -3.73
C ALA A 4 -7.34 25.64 -4.97
N PRO A 5 -6.73 24.46 -5.26
CA PRO A 5 -7.48 23.41 -5.93
C PRO A 5 -8.60 22.97 -4.98
N ASN A 6 -9.84 23.34 -5.31
CA ASN A 6 -11.01 22.82 -4.61
C ASN A 6 -11.06 21.29 -4.78
N PRO A 7 -11.26 20.53 -3.69
CA PRO A 7 -11.04 19.09 -3.64
C PRO A 7 -12.02 18.32 -4.53
N ILE A 8 -11.54 17.21 -5.09
CA ILE A 8 -12.35 16.26 -5.88
C ILE A 8 -13.60 15.85 -5.08
N PRO A 9 -14.84 16.13 -5.56
CA PRO A 9 -16.05 15.71 -4.88
C PRO A 9 -16.31 14.19 -5.09
N PRO A 10 -16.60 13.40 -4.04
CA PRO A 10 -16.84 11.96 -4.19
C PRO A 10 -18.26 11.61 -4.66
N ILE A 11 -18.32 10.52 -5.42
CA ILE A 11 -19.39 9.99 -6.29
C ILE A 11 -20.67 9.50 -5.56
N LEU A 12 -20.76 9.63 -4.25
CA LEU A 12 -21.93 9.20 -3.47
C LEU A 12 -22.28 10.29 -2.47
N ALA A 13 -23.50 10.80 -2.54
CA ALA A 13 -24.05 11.76 -1.58
C ALA A 13 -24.09 11.13 -0.17
N VAL A 14 -22.98 11.20 0.53
CA VAL A 14 -22.89 11.13 1.99
C VAL A 14 -22.80 12.57 2.46
N THR A 15 -23.84 13.04 3.16
CA THR A 15 -23.96 14.40 3.68
C THR A 15 -23.05 14.61 4.89
N GLY A 16 -21.75 14.46 4.70
CA GLY A 16 -20.71 14.68 5.70
C GLY A 16 -19.41 15.08 5.02
N THR A 17 -18.66 15.99 5.64
CA THR A 17 -17.29 16.31 5.22
C THR A 17 -16.43 15.06 5.30
N VAL A 18 -15.91 14.59 4.16
CA VAL A 18 -14.91 13.51 4.12
C VAL A 18 -13.60 14.07 4.67
N THR A 19 -13.14 13.52 5.78
CA THR A 19 -11.86 13.87 6.41
C THR A 19 -10.85 12.77 6.19
N PHE A 20 -9.66 13.12 5.70
CA PHE A 20 -8.52 12.23 5.53
C PHE A 20 -7.49 12.48 6.63
N ASP A 21 -6.92 11.40 7.17
CA ASP A 21 -5.83 11.43 8.14
C ASP A 21 -4.46 11.59 7.46
N LEU A 22 -4.39 11.39 6.13
CA LEU A 22 -3.20 11.65 5.30
C LEU A 22 -3.44 12.84 4.36
N PRO A 23 -2.40 13.62 4.02
CA PRO A 23 -2.53 14.75 3.11
C PRO A 23 -2.90 14.25 1.70
N VAL A 24 -3.99 14.78 1.15
CA VAL A 24 -4.35 14.59 -0.26
C VAL A 24 -3.55 15.60 -1.07
N VAL A 25 -2.63 15.09 -1.89
CA VAL A 25 -1.76 15.90 -2.73
C VAL A 25 -2.24 15.85 -4.17
N ASP A 26 -2.28 17.01 -4.81
CA ASP A 26 -2.53 17.12 -6.25
C ASP A 26 -1.27 16.72 -7.02
N HIS A 27 -1.39 15.68 -7.86
CA HIS A 27 -0.26 15.12 -8.61
C HIS A 27 -0.75 14.32 -9.82
N ASP A 28 -0.16 14.53 -11.00
CA ASP A 28 -0.49 13.85 -12.27
C ASP A 28 -0.59 12.31 -12.18
N HIS A 29 0.18 11.67 -11.29
CA HIS A 29 0.09 10.23 -11.09
C HIS A 29 -1.24 9.80 -10.47
N VAL A 30 -1.84 10.65 -9.62
CA VAL A 30 -3.16 10.42 -9.04
C VAL A 30 -4.21 10.41 -10.16
N ASP A 31 -4.19 11.39 -11.06
CA ASP A 31 -5.13 11.48 -12.19
C ASP A 31 -5.04 10.23 -13.09
N PHE A 32 -3.81 9.81 -13.42
CA PHE A 32 -3.59 8.58 -14.17
C PHE A 32 -4.27 7.37 -13.51
N TRP A 33 -4.11 7.20 -12.20
CA TRP A 33 -4.71 6.07 -11.48
C TRP A 33 -6.22 6.20 -11.36
N VAL A 34 -6.76 7.41 -11.19
CA VAL A 34 -8.21 7.67 -11.19
C VAL A 34 -8.81 7.28 -12.54
N GLU A 35 -8.21 7.71 -13.65
CA GLU A 35 -8.65 7.33 -15.00
C GLU A 35 -8.53 5.82 -15.23
N HIS A 36 -7.41 5.22 -14.84
CA HIS A 36 -7.18 3.79 -15.03
C HIS A 36 -8.21 2.95 -14.27
N LEU A 37 -8.38 3.21 -12.97
CA LEU A 37 -9.27 2.43 -12.09
C LEU A 37 -10.75 2.69 -12.38
N SER A 38 -11.10 3.85 -12.92
CA SER A 38 -12.46 4.16 -13.38
C SER A 38 -12.76 3.57 -14.77
N GLY A 39 -11.73 3.38 -15.60
CA GLY A 39 -11.81 2.79 -16.93
C GLY A 39 -11.40 1.32 -16.97
N ARG A 40 -10.23 1.03 -17.57
CA ARG A 40 -9.76 -0.34 -17.86
C ARG A 40 -9.58 -1.22 -16.62
N GLY A 41 -9.24 -0.62 -15.48
CA GLY A 41 -9.04 -1.30 -14.20
C GLY A 41 -10.33 -1.53 -13.40
N ARG A 42 -11.49 -1.10 -13.89
CA ARG A 42 -12.76 -1.07 -13.13
C ARG A 42 -13.18 -2.42 -12.57
N GLU A 43 -13.03 -3.50 -13.34
CA GLU A 43 -13.37 -4.85 -12.86
C GLU A 43 -12.44 -5.36 -11.75
N HIS A 44 -11.16 -4.98 -11.80
CA HIS A 44 -10.21 -5.27 -10.72
C HIS A 44 -10.57 -4.47 -9.48
N PHE A 45 -10.81 -3.17 -9.65
CA PHE A 45 -11.18 -2.27 -8.57
C PHE A 45 -12.49 -2.70 -7.88
N ALA A 46 -13.51 -3.09 -8.64
CA ALA A 46 -14.78 -3.60 -8.10
C ALA A 46 -14.58 -4.84 -7.22
N ARG A 47 -13.68 -5.77 -7.60
CA ARG A 47 -13.33 -6.92 -6.77
C ARG A 47 -12.61 -6.51 -5.49
N TRP A 48 -11.73 -5.52 -5.55
CA TRP A 48 -11.05 -4.99 -4.37
C TRP A 48 -12.03 -4.32 -3.42
N LEU A 49 -12.97 -3.52 -3.93
CA LEU A 49 -14.05 -2.91 -3.16
C LEU A 49 -14.96 -3.97 -2.51
N SER A 50 -15.32 -5.02 -3.24
CA SER A 50 -16.12 -6.11 -2.67
C SER A 50 -15.41 -6.76 -1.47
N ARG A 51 -14.11 -7.01 -1.58
CA ARG A 51 -13.30 -7.57 -0.48
C ARG A 51 -13.10 -6.59 0.67
N SER A 52 -12.98 -5.29 0.38
CA SER A 52 -12.71 -4.27 1.39
C SER A 52 -13.82 -4.19 2.45
N THR A 53 -15.07 -4.47 2.08
CA THR A 53 -16.23 -4.51 3.00
C THR A 53 -15.98 -5.34 4.25
N ARG A 54 -15.22 -6.43 4.13
CA ARG A 54 -14.90 -7.33 5.25
C ARG A 54 -13.72 -6.83 6.09
N TYR A 55 -12.72 -6.25 5.45
CA TYR A 55 -11.41 -6.02 6.09
C TYR A 55 -11.20 -4.59 6.54
N VAL A 56 -11.80 -3.59 5.89
CA VAL A 56 -11.63 -2.18 6.26
C VAL A 56 -12.03 -1.90 7.71
N PRO A 57 -13.19 -2.38 8.23
CA PRO A 57 -13.55 -2.14 9.63
C PRO A 57 -12.53 -2.74 10.61
N LEU A 58 -12.08 -3.96 10.35
CA LEU A 58 -11.08 -4.66 11.17
C LEU A 58 -9.74 -3.91 11.16
N PHE A 59 -9.32 -3.44 10.00
CA PHE A 59 -8.04 -2.77 9.83
C PHE A 59 -8.06 -1.38 10.46
N TRP A 60 -9.16 -0.63 10.34
CA TRP A 60 -9.32 0.64 11.04
C TRP A 60 -9.26 0.48 12.56
N GLU A 61 -9.96 -0.52 13.12
CA GLU A 61 -9.91 -0.80 14.55
C GLU A 61 -8.46 -1.05 15.01
N LYS A 62 -7.71 -1.85 14.26
CA LYS A 62 -6.29 -2.12 14.58
C LYS A 62 -5.40 -0.90 14.37
N LEU A 63 -5.53 -0.16 13.28
CA LEU A 63 -4.75 1.05 13.06
C LEU A 63 -4.98 2.05 14.19
N GLN A 64 -6.23 2.22 14.63
CA GLN A 64 -6.58 3.08 15.76
C GLN A 64 -5.99 2.59 17.09
N GLU A 65 -6.00 1.28 17.35
CA GLU A 65 -5.36 0.69 18.55
C GLU A 65 -3.87 1.04 18.65
N TYR A 66 -3.19 1.18 17.52
CA TYR A 66 -1.77 1.54 17.44
C TYR A 66 -1.51 3.03 17.18
N ASP A 67 -2.54 3.89 17.28
CA ASP A 67 -2.45 5.34 17.01
C ASP A 67 -1.89 5.66 15.60
N LEU A 68 -2.31 4.86 14.61
CA LEU A 68 -1.92 5.02 13.21
C LEU A 68 -3.04 5.65 12.36
N PRO A 69 -2.70 6.41 11.31
CA PRO A 69 -3.69 6.96 10.37
C PRO A 69 -4.55 5.87 9.73
N LYS A 70 -5.87 6.05 9.75
CA LYS A 70 -6.83 5.05 9.25
C LYS A 70 -6.77 4.88 7.73
N ASP A 71 -6.36 5.94 7.02
CA ASP A 71 -6.20 5.93 5.57
C ASP A 71 -5.12 4.94 5.07
N LEU A 72 -4.23 4.48 5.96
CA LEU A 72 -3.27 3.41 5.64
C LEU A 72 -3.95 2.09 5.23
N VAL A 73 -5.24 1.95 5.50
CA VAL A 73 -6.04 0.83 5.00
C VAL A 73 -6.04 0.73 3.47
N PHE A 74 -5.95 1.87 2.76
CA PHE A 74 -5.97 1.89 1.29
C PHE A 74 -4.68 1.32 0.69
N LEU A 75 -3.59 1.26 1.45
CA LEU A 75 -2.38 0.58 1.01
C LEU A 75 -2.63 -0.92 0.76
N ALA A 76 -3.41 -1.58 1.63
CA ALA A 76 -3.76 -2.99 1.43
C ALA A 76 -4.58 -3.23 0.15
N MET A 77 -5.31 -2.21 -0.31
CA MET A 77 -6.05 -2.26 -1.57
C MET A 77 -5.08 -2.29 -2.76
N VAL A 78 -4.11 -1.37 -2.79
CA VAL A 78 -3.16 -1.26 -3.91
C VAL A 78 -2.18 -2.43 -3.94
N GLU A 79 -1.74 -2.91 -2.78
CA GLU A 79 -0.74 -3.99 -2.68
C GLU A 79 -1.27 -5.37 -3.07
N SER A 80 -2.53 -5.67 -2.75
CA SER A 80 -3.08 -7.03 -2.95
C SER A 80 -4.57 -7.09 -3.27
N GLY A 81 -5.28 -5.96 -3.22
CA GLY A 81 -6.73 -5.94 -3.28
C GLY A 81 -7.38 -6.66 -2.10
N PHE A 82 -6.84 -6.45 -0.89
CA PHE A 82 -7.27 -7.11 0.35
C PHE A 82 -7.17 -8.65 0.33
N SER A 83 -6.23 -9.20 -0.43
CA SER A 83 -6.04 -10.66 -0.48
C SER A 83 -5.17 -11.13 0.69
N THR A 84 -5.74 -11.94 1.57
CA THR A 84 -5.04 -12.53 2.73
C THR A 84 -4.07 -13.64 2.32
N SER A 85 -4.24 -14.24 1.14
CA SER A 85 -3.38 -15.27 0.58
C SER A 85 -2.38 -14.74 -0.46
N ALA A 86 -2.30 -13.42 -0.66
CA ALA A 86 -1.37 -12.84 -1.63
C ALA A 86 0.08 -13.15 -1.27
N TYR A 87 0.85 -13.59 -2.26
CA TYR A 87 2.26 -13.90 -2.12
C TYR A 87 3.00 -13.54 -3.40
N SER A 88 4.03 -12.69 -3.31
CA SER A 88 4.80 -12.26 -4.46
C SER A 88 6.07 -13.08 -4.67
N TRP A 89 6.63 -12.98 -5.88
CA TRP A 89 7.95 -13.52 -6.21
C TRP A 89 9.07 -12.97 -5.30
N ALA A 90 8.92 -11.74 -4.82
CA ALA A 90 9.85 -11.08 -3.91
C ALA A 90 9.70 -11.58 -2.45
N HIS A 91 8.74 -12.47 -2.20
CA HIS A 91 8.41 -13.04 -0.89
C HIS A 91 7.72 -12.05 0.07
N ALA A 92 7.02 -11.05 -0.49
CA ALA A 92 6.05 -10.27 0.24
C ALA A 92 4.73 -11.04 0.37
N ALA A 93 4.06 -10.94 1.52
CA ALA A 93 2.90 -11.76 1.86
C ALA A 93 1.76 -10.97 2.49
N GLY A 94 0.54 -11.47 2.29
CA GLY A 94 -0.68 -10.96 2.90
C GLY A 94 -1.18 -9.64 2.30
N PRO A 95 -2.16 -8.99 2.96
CA PRO A 95 -2.88 -7.87 2.36
C PRO A 95 -2.01 -6.63 2.11
N TRP A 96 -1.01 -6.40 2.95
CA TRP A 96 -0.03 -5.31 2.82
C TRP A 96 1.27 -5.71 2.13
N GLN A 97 1.39 -6.95 1.65
CA GLN A 97 2.63 -7.42 1.04
C GLN A 97 3.85 -7.19 1.97
N PHE A 98 3.74 -7.58 3.24
CA PHE A 98 4.87 -7.47 4.17
C PHE A 98 5.96 -8.50 3.83
N MET A 99 7.21 -8.04 3.93
CA MET A 99 8.39 -8.88 3.74
C MET A 99 8.68 -9.70 4.99
N SER A 100 8.99 -11.00 4.83
CA SER A 100 9.44 -11.79 5.98
C SER A 100 10.86 -11.40 6.40
N LEU A 101 11.02 -11.00 7.67
CA LEU A 101 12.31 -10.61 8.24
C LEU A 101 13.36 -11.73 8.11
N HIS A 102 12.94 -12.98 8.28
CA HIS A 102 13.82 -14.15 8.26
C HIS A 102 14.61 -14.27 6.95
N ARG A 103 13.99 -14.06 5.78
CA ARG A 103 14.72 -14.13 4.49
C ARG A 103 15.52 -12.87 4.17
N ALA A 104 15.05 -11.69 4.58
CA ALA A 104 15.82 -10.46 4.43
C ALA A 104 17.16 -10.56 5.18
N ALA A 105 17.13 -11.10 6.41
CA ALA A 105 18.31 -11.35 7.21
C ALA A 105 19.25 -12.39 6.57
N ILE A 106 18.74 -13.50 6.05
CA ILE A 106 19.55 -14.50 5.34
C ILE A 106 20.23 -13.88 4.10
N ARG A 107 19.48 -13.18 3.24
CA ARG A 107 20.05 -12.52 2.05
C ARG A 107 21.09 -11.46 2.41
N ALA A 108 20.89 -10.73 3.50
CA ALA A 108 21.86 -9.75 4.00
C ALA A 108 23.14 -10.45 4.48
N SER A 109 23.01 -11.56 5.22
CA SER A 109 24.13 -12.37 5.68
C SER A 109 24.94 -12.94 4.52
N ASP A 110 24.30 -13.55 3.53
CA ASP A 110 24.96 -14.12 2.34
C ASP A 110 25.75 -13.05 1.56
N ARG A 111 25.18 -11.85 1.42
CA ARG A 111 25.86 -10.70 0.77
C ARG A 111 27.05 -10.19 1.57
N LEU A 112 27.03 -10.28 2.91
CA LEU A 112 28.14 -9.86 3.76
C LEU A 112 29.28 -10.90 3.74
N LEU A 113 28.94 -12.18 3.77
CA LEU A 113 29.90 -13.27 3.68
C LEU A 113 30.60 -13.28 2.31
N GLY A 114 29.84 -13.09 1.22
CA GLY A 114 30.42 -12.97 -0.13
C GLY A 114 31.40 -11.80 -0.25
N ARG A 115 31.08 -10.63 0.30
CA ARG A 115 31.97 -9.45 0.31
C ARG A 115 33.23 -9.65 1.16
N ARG A 116 33.13 -10.37 2.27
CA ARG A 116 34.29 -10.73 3.11
C ARG A 116 35.23 -11.69 2.38
N ALA A 117 34.68 -12.72 1.73
CA ALA A 117 35.47 -13.66 0.94
C ALA A 117 36.21 -12.96 -0.21
N ALA A 118 35.55 -12.03 -0.91
CA ALA A 118 36.17 -11.24 -1.97
C ALA A 118 37.32 -10.33 -1.46
N ARG A 119 37.17 -9.73 -0.27
CA ARG A 119 38.22 -8.90 0.35
C ARG A 119 39.44 -9.68 0.80
N LEU A 120 39.26 -10.92 1.27
CA LEU A 120 40.36 -11.77 1.70
C LEU A 120 41.20 -12.23 0.49
N ARG A 121 40.55 -12.59 -0.62
CA ARG A 121 41.23 -12.96 -1.87
C ARG A 121 41.97 -11.80 -2.55
N ALA A 122 41.61 -10.56 -2.26
CA ALA A 122 42.27 -9.37 -2.81
C ALA A 122 43.48 -8.91 -1.97
N ARG A 123 43.81 -9.62 -0.89
CA ARG A 123 44.96 -9.35 -0.01
C ARG A 123 46.08 -10.39 -0.13
N GLU A 124 45.88 -11.40 -0.97
CA GLU A 124 46.89 -12.38 -1.41
C GLU A 124 47.46 -11.93 -2.76
#